data_AF-A0A2H0AB59-F1
#
_entry.id   AF-A0A2H0AB59-F1
#
_cell.length_a   1.000
_cell.length_b   1.000
_cell.length_c   1.000
_cell.angle_alpha   90.00
_cell.angle_beta   90.00
_cell.angle_gamma   90.00
#
_symmetry.space_group_name_H-M   'P 1'
#
loop_
_entity.id
_entity.type
_entity.pdbx_description
1 polymer ?
#
loop_
_entity_poly.entity_id
_entity_poly.type
_entity_poly.pdbx_seq_one_letter_code
_entity_poly.pdbx_strand_id
1 'polypeptide(L)'
;MKKDLFLDMAVNLSNMDLSPLSPYSGTYIGQAIAKGKLTTDIAYKIDNKTISAQNTVLLDQFTLGQKVASKDALNLPGGLAIALLKDRNGQINIDLPISGRTDDPDFKYGKPLLNALQNLIVKAATSPFDLVSSMVGGGEELRYIEFDPAYTAITPAAAEKLSAIAKLIYERPGLKLDIAGYADPEADRAAMARRMLDRKLKRLYLKKDAPQDMALIDQTVIPPEDLVNAVKQAYA
;
A
#
# COMPACT_ATOMS: atom_id res chain seq x y z
N MET A 1 -51.90 7.57 -0.87
CA MET A 1 -50.60 7.75 -0.20
C MET A 1 -49.61 6.73 -0.76
N LYS A 2 -48.44 7.13 -1.26
CA LYS A 2 -47.40 6.16 -1.68
C LYS A 2 -46.87 5.49 -0.42
N LYS A 3 -46.95 4.16 -0.38
CA LYS A 3 -46.37 3.36 0.71
C LYS A 3 -44.85 3.41 0.56
N ASP A 4 -44.13 3.69 1.64
CA ASP A 4 -42.67 3.67 1.63
C ASP A 4 -42.18 2.24 1.32
N LEU A 5 -41.06 2.14 0.58
CA LEU A 5 -40.48 0.85 0.21
C LEU A 5 -40.00 0.12 1.45
N PHE A 6 -40.48 -1.10 1.66
CA PHE A 6 -39.96 -2.04 2.63
C PHE A 6 -39.29 -3.20 1.90
N LEU A 7 -38.08 -3.56 2.33
CA LEU A 7 -37.34 -4.71 1.83
C LEU A 7 -36.60 -5.35 2.99
N ASP A 8 -36.68 -6.67 3.11
CA ASP A 8 -35.83 -7.45 3.99
C ASP A 8 -35.37 -8.66 3.19
N MET A 9 -34.09 -8.70 2.84
CA MET A 9 -33.51 -9.67 1.93
C MET A 9 -32.20 -10.18 2.48
N ALA A 10 -32.08 -11.50 2.54
CA ALA A 10 -30.84 -12.20 2.82
C ALA A 10 -30.51 -13.12 1.64
N VAL A 11 -29.27 -13.05 1.16
CA VAL A 11 -28.74 -13.92 0.10
C VAL A 11 -27.44 -14.50 0.58
N ASN A 12 -27.37 -15.83 0.60
CA ASN A 12 -26.14 -16.56 0.90
C ASN A 12 -25.84 -17.46 -0.29
N LEU A 13 -24.68 -17.25 -0.91
CA LEU A 13 -24.15 -18.13 -1.94
C LEU A 13 -22.81 -18.65 -1.46
N SER A 14 -22.54 -19.93 -1.71
CA SER A 14 -21.26 -20.53 -1.34
C SER A 14 -20.66 -21.23 -2.53
N ASN A 15 -19.38 -20.94 -2.80
CA ASN A 15 -18.58 -21.66 -3.79
C ASN A 15 -19.21 -21.69 -5.20
N MET A 16 -19.90 -20.61 -5.59
CA MET A 16 -20.52 -20.47 -6.91
C MET A 16 -19.45 -20.19 -7.97
N ASP A 17 -19.47 -20.91 -9.09
CA ASP A 17 -18.57 -20.65 -10.22
C ASP A 17 -18.92 -19.31 -10.88
N LEU A 18 -17.90 -18.45 -11.04
CA LEU A 18 -18.03 -17.13 -11.64
C LEU A 18 -17.87 -17.11 -13.16
N SER A 19 -17.34 -18.17 -13.76
CA SER A 19 -17.08 -18.25 -15.20
C SER A 19 -18.33 -17.95 -16.06
N PRO A 20 -19.54 -18.42 -15.71
CA PRO A 20 -20.78 -18.09 -16.43
C PRO A 20 -21.18 -16.60 -16.39
N LEU A 21 -20.62 -15.82 -15.45
CA LEU A 21 -20.91 -14.37 -15.33
C LEU A 21 -20.04 -13.51 -16.24
N SER A 22 -19.16 -14.10 -17.05
CA SER A 22 -18.30 -13.40 -18.00
C SER A 22 -19.00 -12.40 -18.93
N PRO A 23 -20.24 -12.64 -19.42
CA PRO A 23 -20.94 -11.63 -20.22
C PRO A 23 -21.17 -10.31 -19.46
N TYR A 24 -21.43 -10.39 -18.16
CA TYR A 24 -21.63 -9.22 -17.29
C TYR A 24 -20.31 -8.52 -17.00
N SER A 25 -19.26 -9.27 -16.64
CA SER A 25 -17.93 -8.69 -16.40
C SER A 25 -17.35 -8.06 -17.66
N GLY A 26 -17.59 -8.66 -18.83
CA GLY A 26 -17.18 -8.08 -20.11
C GLY A 26 -17.82 -6.72 -20.37
N THR A 27 -19.08 -6.56 -19.98
CA THR A 27 -19.84 -5.30 -20.16
C THR A 27 -19.36 -4.21 -19.20
N TYR A 28 -19.21 -4.52 -17.91
CA TYR A 28 -18.98 -3.51 -16.87
C TYR A 28 -17.52 -3.38 -16.40
N ILE A 29 -16.69 -4.41 -16.59
CA ILE A 29 -15.26 -4.41 -16.22
C ILE A 29 -14.37 -4.35 -17.48
N GLY A 30 -14.93 -4.64 -18.66
CA GLY A 30 -14.16 -4.69 -19.92
C GLY A 30 -13.25 -5.91 -20.03
N GLN A 31 -13.47 -6.94 -19.20
CA GLN A 31 -12.72 -8.21 -19.23
C GLN A 31 -13.63 -9.38 -18.86
N ALA A 32 -13.44 -10.52 -19.53
CA ALA A 32 -14.12 -11.76 -19.18
C ALA A 32 -13.53 -12.36 -17.88
N ILE A 33 -14.30 -13.19 -17.17
CA ILE A 33 -13.80 -13.94 -16.03
C ILE A 33 -13.18 -15.23 -16.58
N ALA A 34 -11.88 -15.44 -16.34
CA ALA A 34 -11.23 -16.69 -16.75
C ALA A 34 -11.57 -17.84 -15.80
N LYS A 35 -11.63 -17.55 -14.50
CA LYS A 35 -12.02 -18.48 -13.43
C LYS A 35 -12.19 -17.74 -12.10
N GLY A 36 -12.85 -18.39 -11.16
CA GLY A 36 -12.95 -17.96 -9.78
C GLY A 36 -14.23 -18.50 -9.15
N LYS A 37 -14.27 -18.48 -7.82
CA LYS A 37 -15.48 -18.85 -7.06
C LYS A 37 -15.94 -17.71 -6.19
N LEU A 38 -17.25 -17.59 -6.04
CA LEU A 38 -17.90 -16.61 -5.20
C LEU A 38 -18.55 -17.28 -3.99
N THR A 39 -18.19 -16.78 -2.81
CA THR A 39 -18.98 -16.94 -1.60
C THR A 39 -19.42 -15.56 -1.15
N THR A 40 -20.70 -15.37 -0.88
CA THR A 40 -21.20 -14.06 -0.44
C THR A 40 -22.33 -14.22 0.55
N ASP A 41 -22.31 -13.34 1.56
CA ASP A 41 -23.35 -13.18 2.55
C ASP A 41 -23.82 -11.73 2.45
N ILE A 42 -25.07 -11.56 2.02
CA ILE A 42 -25.65 -10.28 1.69
C ILE A 42 -26.93 -10.13 2.52
N ALA A 43 -27.01 -9.07 3.30
CA ALA A 43 -28.22 -8.71 4.04
C ALA A 43 -28.61 -7.26 3.71
N TYR A 44 -29.82 -7.05 3.21
CA TYR A 44 -30.36 -5.72 2.91
C TYR A 44 -31.68 -5.53 3.65
N LYS A 45 -31.77 -4.44 4.40
CA LYS A 45 -32.98 -3.99 5.06
C LYS A 45 -33.30 -2.56 4.66
N ILE A 46 -34.49 -2.33 4.13
CA ILE A 46 -35.05 -1.01 3.88
C ILE A 46 -36.29 -0.86 4.75
N ASP A 47 -36.28 0.13 5.63
CA ASP A 47 -37.41 0.48 6.48
C ASP A 47 -37.42 1.99 6.74
N ASN A 48 -38.60 2.61 6.71
CA ASN A 48 -38.79 4.06 6.90
C ASN A 48 -37.82 4.92 6.08
N LYS A 49 -37.65 4.59 4.80
CA LYS A 49 -36.71 5.23 3.85
C LYS A 49 -35.24 5.16 4.28
N THR A 50 -34.88 4.29 5.21
CA THR A 50 -33.51 4.04 5.60
C THR A 50 -33.11 2.69 5.05
N ILE A 51 -31.94 2.62 4.41
CA ILE A 51 -31.31 1.36 4.05
C ILE A 51 -30.18 1.03 5.01
N SER A 52 -30.10 -0.24 5.37
CA SER A 52 -28.93 -0.88 5.98
C SER A 52 -28.59 -2.11 5.16
N ALA A 53 -27.34 -2.20 4.71
CA ALA A 53 -26.84 -3.28 3.91
C ALA A 53 -25.50 -3.77 4.44
N GLN A 54 -25.35 -5.09 4.49
CA GLN A 54 -24.10 -5.75 4.82
C GLN A 54 -23.75 -6.69 3.67
N ASN A 55 -22.58 -6.46 3.07
CA ASN A 55 -22.15 -7.16 1.87
C ASN A 55 -20.78 -7.77 2.15
N THR A 56 -20.75 -9.07 2.42
CA THR A 56 -19.52 -9.83 2.53
C THR A 56 -19.32 -10.60 1.24
N VAL A 57 -18.18 -10.41 0.59
CA VAL A 57 -17.83 -11.07 -0.66
C VAL A 57 -16.43 -11.69 -0.51
N LEU A 58 -16.36 -13.00 -0.68
CA LEU A 58 -15.13 -13.76 -0.83
C LEU A 58 -15.04 -14.26 -2.26
N LEU A 59 -14.00 -13.84 -2.95
CA LEU A 59 -13.61 -14.42 -4.25
C LEU A 59 -12.40 -15.33 -4.03
N ASP A 60 -12.53 -16.59 -4.43
CA ASP A 60 -11.44 -17.57 -4.36
C ASP A 60 -10.86 -17.86 -5.75
N GLN A 61 -9.54 -17.79 -5.87
CA GLN A 61 -8.77 -18.00 -7.10
C GLN A 61 -9.25 -17.19 -8.32
N PHE A 62 -9.79 -16.00 -8.07
CA PHE A 62 -10.35 -15.14 -9.12
C PHE A 62 -9.28 -14.62 -10.08
N THR A 63 -9.52 -14.76 -11.38
CA THR A 63 -8.66 -14.19 -12.43
C THR A 63 -9.50 -13.67 -13.58
N LEU A 64 -9.17 -12.46 -14.04
CA LEU A 64 -9.68 -11.94 -15.30
C LEU A 64 -8.93 -12.56 -16.49
N GLY A 65 -9.65 -12.70 -17.60
CA GLY A 65 -9.16 -13.24 -18.86
C GLY A 65 -9.02 -12.17 -19.92
N GLN A 66 -9.57 -12.45 -21.11
CA GLN A 66 -9.43 -11.59 -22.27
C GLN A 66 -10.18 -10.27 -22.10
N LYS A 67 -9.61 -9.19 -22.67
CA LYS A 67 -10.29 -7.90 -22.76
C LYS A 67 -11.52 -8.02 -23.65
N VAL A 68 -12.59 -7.35 -23.25
CA VAL A 68 -13.85 -7.26 -23.98
C VAL A 68 -14.09 -5.78 -24.25
N ALA A 69 -14.28 -5.42 -25.52
CA ALA A 69 -14.60 -4.05 -25.87
C ALA A 69 -16.01 -3.72 -25.36
N SER A 70 -16.09 -2.75 -24.44
CA SER A 70 -17.36 -2.24 -23.94
C SER A 70 -17.26 -0.73 -23.70
N LYS A 71 -18.31 -0.02 -24.10
CA LYS A 71 -18.44 1.43 -23.86
C LYS A 71 -18.83 1.73 -22.41
N ASP A 72 -19.42 0.75 -21.74
CA ASP A 72 -19.89 0.84 -20.36
C ASP A 72 -18.87 0.27 -19.35
N ALA A 73 -17.68 -0.11 -19.83
CA ALA A 73 -16.63 -0.63 -18.97
C ALA A 73 -16.11 0.45 -18.03
N LEU A 74 -16.01 0.11 -16.75
CA LEU A 74 -15.30 0.90 -15.77
C LEU A 74 -13.81 0.91 -16.15
N ASN A 75 -13.23 2.11 -16.27
CA ASN A 75 -11.79 2.30 -16.48
C ASN A 75 -11.01 1.98 -15.20
N LEU A 76 -11.03 0.72 -14.77
CA LEU A 76 -10.30 0.26 -13.61
C LEU A 76 -8.90 -0.19 -14.02
N PRO A 77 -7.85 0.09 -13.24
CA PRO A 77 -6.52 -0.46 -13.44
C PRO A 77 -6.53 -1.98 -13.11
N GLY A 78 -7.13 -2.78 -14.01
CA GLY A 78 -7.62 -4.12 -13.68
C GLY A 78 -6.55 -5.07 -13.16
N GLY A 79 -5.31 -4.98 -13.64
CA GLY A 79 -4.21 -5.81 -13.16
C GLY A 79 -3.75 -5.46 -11.75
N LEU A 80 -3.51 -4.17 -11.48
CA LEU A 80 -2.96 -3.70 -10.21
C LEU A 80 -3.97 -3.84 -9.08
N ALA A 81 -5.23 -3.52 -9.33
CA ALA A 81 -6.30 -3.64 -8.33
C ALA A 81 -6.47 -5.09 -7.83
N ILE A 82 -6.50 -6.06 -8.75
CA ILE A 82 -6.61 -7.47 -8.39
C ILE A 82 -5.38 -7.93 -7.62
N ALA A 83 -4.17 -7.51 -8.04
CA ALA A 83 -2.94 -7.86 -7.35
C ALA A 83 -2.87 -7.31 -5.92
N LEU A 84 -3.47 -6.15 -5.66
CA LEU A 84 -3.54 -5.54 -4.32
C LEU A 84 -4.60 -6.18 -3.43
N LEU A 85 -5.74 -6.57 -3.99
CA LEU A 85 -6.86 -7.13 -3.23
C LEU A 85 -6.71 -8.62 -2.95
N LYS A 86 -5.94 -9.34 -3.78
CA LYS A 86 -5.73 -10.78 -3.67
C LYS A 86 -4.64 -11.12 -2.67
N ASP A 87 -4.93 -11.96 -1.70
CA ASP A 87 -3.96 -12.41 -0.70
C ASP A 87 -3.09 -13.57 -1.20
N ARG A 88 -2.15 -14.00 -0.37
CA ARG A 88 -1.26 -15.14 -0.62
C ARG A 88 -2.00 -16.47 -0.79
N ASN A 89 -3.23 -16.58 -0.29
CA ASN A 89 -4.08 -17.76 -0.48
C ASN A 89 -4.87 -17.69 -1.80
N GLY A 90 -4.74 -16.60 -2.56
CA GLY A 90 -5.49 -16.38 -3.78
C GLY A 90 -6.89 -15.81 -3.55
N GLN A 91 -7.19 -15.33 -2.34
CA GLN A 91 -8.51 -14.87 -1.94
C GLN A 91 -8.62 -13.34 -1.98
N ILE A 92 -9.79 -12.84 -2.36
CA ILE A 92 -10.17 -11.43 -2.26
C ILE A 92 -11.35 -11.34 -1.30
N ASN A 93 -11.15 -10.70 -0.17
CA ASN A 93 -12.16 -10.49 0.86
C ASN A 93 -12.60 -9.03 0.84
N ILE A 94 -13.88 -8.80 0.59
CA ILE A 94 -14.49 -7.46 0.55
C ILE A 94 -15.63 -7.46 1.55
N ASP A 95 -15.54 -6.58 2.54
CA ASP A 95 -16.65 -6.24 3.44
C ASP A 95 -17.02 -4.78 3.17
N LEU A 96 -18.25 -4.58 2.70
CA LEU A 96 -18.73 -3.27 2.31
C LEU A 96 -20.12 -3.00 2.91
N PRO A 97 -20.18 -2.48 4.16
CA PRO A 97 -21.43 -2.01 4.73
C PRO A 97 -21.89 -0.74 4.03
N ILE A 98 -23.20 -0.66 3.76
CA ILE A 98 -23.83 0.53 3.18
C ILE A 98 -25.02 0.92 4.03
N SER A 99 -25.07 2.17 4.44
CA SER A 99 -26.22 2.76 5.10
C SER A 99 -26.52 4.13 4.49
N GLY A 100 -27.78 4.55 4.59
CA GLY A 100 -28.20 5.84 4.04
C GLY A 100 -29.72 5.94 3.92
N ARG A 101 -30.20 7.05 3.34
CA ARG A 101 -31.62 7.20 3.06
C ARG A 101 -31.94 6.87 1.61
N THR A 102 -33.05 6.20 1.36
CA THR A 102 -33.49 5.82 0.02
C THR A 102 -34.13 6.96 -0.76
N ASP A 103 -34.49 8.05 -0.08
CA ASP A 103 -34.98 9.28 -0.71
C ASP A 103 -33.85 10.25 -1.11
N ASP A 104 -32.61 9.99 -0.70
CA ASP A 104 -31.45 10.75 -1.16
C ASP A 104 -31.22 10.57 -2.67
N PRO A 105 -30.95 11.65 -3.42
CA PRO A 105 -30.69 11.59 -4.86
C PRO A 105 -29.55 10.64 -5.24
N ASP A 106 -28.53 10.55 -4.39
CA ASP A 106 -27.36 9.70 -4.59
C ASP A 106 -27.64 8.20 -4.37
N PHE A 107 -28.65 7.87 -3.55
CA PHE A 107 -29.02 6.50 -3.24
C PHE A 107 -29.93 5.87 -4.31
N LYS A 108 -30.74 6.69 -4.97
CA LYS A 108 -31.55 6.26 -6.11
C LYS A 108 -30.58 5.65 -7.15
N TYR A 109 -30.91 4.48 -7.70
CA TYR A 109 -30.15 3.75 -8.73
C TYR A 109 -29.03 2.79 -8.30
N GLY A 110 -28.84 2.49 -7.00
CA GLY A 110 -27.82 1.49 -6.58
C GLY A 110 -26.37 1.92 -6.85
N LYS A 111 -26.17 3.18 -7.25
CA LYS A 111 -24.88 3.83 -7.47
C LYS A 111 -23.96 3.83 -6.23
N PRO A 112 -24.45 3.94 -4.98
CA PRO A 112 -23.54 4.00 -3.83
C PRO A 112 -22.64 2.77 -3.69
N LEU A 113 -23.20 1.56 -3.93
CA LEU A 113 -22.44 0.31 -3.88
C LEU A 113 -21.37 0.26 -4.97
N LEU A 114 -21.76 0.54 -6.21
CA LEU A 114 -20.86 0.60 -7.37
C LEU A 114 -19.77 1.66 -7.19
N ASN A 115 -20.13 2.85 -6.70
CA ASN A 115 -19.20 3.95 -6.44
C ASN A 115 -18.24 3.60 -5.31
N ALA A 116 -18.72 2.97 -4.23
CA ALA A 116 -17.86 2.55 -3.14
C ALA A 116 -16.86 1.47 -3.58
N LEU A 117 -17.32 0.48 -4.36
CA LEU A 117 -16.44 -0.54 -4.95
C LEU A 117 -15.45 0.08 -5.95
N GLN A 118 -15.91 0.98 -6.83
CA GLN A 118 -15.05 1.70 -7.77
C GLN A 118 -14.00 2.52 -7.01
N ASN A 119 -14.41 3.28 -6.00
CA ASN A 119 -13.50 4.09 -5.20
C ASN A 119 -12.49 3.24 -4.45
N LEU A 120 -12.89 2.08 -3.92
CA LEU A 120 -11.98 1.13 -3.28
C LEU A 120 -10.93 0.62 -4.28
N ILE A 121 -11.35 0.25 -5.48
CA ILE A 121 -10.46 -0.21 -6.55
C ILE A 121 -9.53 0.89 -7.06
N VAL A 122 -10.08 2.09 -7.30
CA VAL A 122 -9.33 3.26 -7.75
C VAL A 122 -8.30 3.63 -6.69
N LYS A 123 -8.69 3.75 -5.41
CA LYS A 123 -7.76 4.04 -4.30
C LYS A 123 -6.67 2.99 -4.18
N ALA A 124 -7.01 1.70 -4.31
CA ALA A 124 -6.01 0.65 -4.31
C ALA A 124 -4.99 0.89 -5.43
N ALA A 125 -5.44 1.16 -6.65
CA ALA A 125 -4.56 1.33 -7.79
C ALA A 125 -3.78 2.66 -7.81
N THR A 126 -4.37 3.76 -7.36
CA THR A 126 -3.72 5.09 -7.35
C THR A 126 -2.81 5.26 -6.15
N SER A 127 -3.13 4.59 -5.05
CA SER A 127 -2.43 4.74 -3.77
C SER A 127 -2.15 3.38 -3.11
N PRO A 128 -1.34 2.51 -3.74
CA PRO A 128 -1.06 1.18 -3.22
C PRO A 128 -0.45 1.20 -1.81
N PHE A 129 0.29 2.26 -1.48
CA PHE A 129 0.93 2.44 -0.18
C PHE A 129 0.01 3.02 0.90
N ASP A 130 -1.08 3.72 0.53
CA ASP A 130 -2.05 4.25 1.51
C ASP A 130 -2.76 3.10 2.25
N LEU A 131 -3.05 2.00 1.55
CA LEU A 131 -3.60 0.79 2.15
C LEU A 131 -2.66 0.23 3.23
N VAL A 132 -1.35 0.24 2.99
CA VAL A 132 -0.34 -0.20 3.95
C VAL A 132 -0.25 0.77 5.11
N SER A 133 -0.27 2.06 4.83
CA SER A 133 -0.17 3.10 5.85
C SER A 133 -1.26 3.00 6.91
N SER A 134 -2.45 2.53 6.53
CA SER A 134 -3.56 2.31 7.47
C SER A 134 -3.33 1.16 8.46
N MET A 135 -2.42 0.22 8.13
CA MET A 135 -2.10 -0.96 8.95
C MET A 135 -0.89 -0.78 9.88
N VAL A 136 0.01 0.15 9.55
CA VAL A 136 1.27 0.38 10.29
C VAL A 136 1.45 1.82 10.80
N GLY A 137 0.62 2.77 10.37
CA GLY A 137 0.90 4.20 10.52
C GLY A 137 2.03 4.65 9.58
N GLY A 138 1.92 5.83 8.98
CA GLY A 138 3.02 6.40 8.15
C GLY A 138 2.68 6.88 6.73
N GLY A 139 1.41 7.06 6.38
CA GLY A 139 0.92 7.70 5.14
C GLY A 139 1.69 7.40 3.83
N GLU A 140 1.84 8.44 3.00
CA GLU A 140 2.60 8.44 1.73
C GLU A 140 4.11 8.17 1.92
N GLU A 141 4.61 8.08 3.17
CA GLU A 141 6.03 7.97 3.47
C GLU A 141 6.62 6.57 3.25
N LEU A 142 5.81 5.60 2.81
CA LEU A 142 6.27 4.25 2.46
C LEU A 142 6.84 4.17 1.04
N ARG A 143 6.73 5.24 0.25
CA ARG A 143 7.23 5.31 -1.14
C ARG A 143 8.75 5.47 -1.23
N TYR A 144 9.38 5.91 -0.16
CA TYR A 144 10.82 6.16 -0.10
C TYR A 144 11.34 5.77 1.29
N ILE A 145 12.61 5.40 1.32
CA ILE A 145 13.35 5.16 2.56
C ILE A 145 14.41 6.24 2.64
N GLU A 146 14.30 7.09 3.66
CA GLU A 146 15.24 8.17 3.88
C GLU A 146 16.49 7.65 4.59
N PHE A 147 17.63 8.20 4.17
CA PHE A 147 18.93 8.00 4.79
C PHE A 147 19.46 9.35 5.22
N ASP A 148 20.21 9.38 6.32
CA ASP A 148 20.93 10.60 6.71
C ASP A 148 21.94 10.97 5.61
N PRO A 149 22.11 12.26 5.28
CA PRO A 149 23.04 12.69 4.25
C PRO A 149 24.44 12.11 4.45
N ALA A 150 25.02 11.58 3.37
CA ALA A 150 26.27 10.84 3.37
C ALA A 150 26.32 9.56 4.22
N TYR A 151 25.19 9.03 4.72
CA TYR A 151 25.11 7.74 5.40
C TYR A 151 24.24 6.76 4.61
N THR A 152 24.47 5.47 4.84
CA THR A 152 23.70 4.37 4.24
C THR A 152 23.10 3.45 5.31
N ALA A 153 23.20 3.85 6.58
CA ALA A 153 22.67 3.08 7.69
C ALA A 153 21.14 3.18 7.70
N ILE A 154 20.48 2.05 7.89
CA ILE A 154 19.03 2.00 8.03
C ILE A 154 18.69 2.54 9.43
N THR A 155 17.94 3.64 9.47
CA THR A 155 17.44 4.22 10.73
C THR A 155 16.32 3.34 11.32
N PRO A 156 16.01 3.45 12.62
CA PRO A 156 14.87 2.73 13.20
C PRO A 156 13.54 3.00 12.47
N ALA A 157 13.29 4.26 12.09
CA ALA A 157 12.12 4.63 11.31
C ALA A 157 12.11 3.98 9.91
N ALA A 158 13.25 3.95 9.23
CA ALA A 158 13.40 3.24 7.95
C ALA A 158 13.16 1.73 8.10
N ALA A 159 13.62 1.11 9.19
CA ALA A 159 13.43 -0.30 9.47
C ALA A 159 11.94 -0.65 9.68
N GLU A 160 11.19 0.20 10.39
CA GLU A 160 9.73 0.04 10.55
C GLU A 160 9.00 0.09 9.21
N LYS A 161 9.32 1.09 8.37
CA LYS A 161 8.78 1.21 7.01
C LYS A 161 9.09 -0.02 6.15
N LEU A 162 10.33 -0.49 6.16
CA LEU A 162 10.75 -1.69 5.44
C LEU A 162 10.01 -2.95 5.92
N SER A 163 9.80 -3.10 7.23
CA SER A 163 9.04 -4.21 7.80
C SER A 163 7.58 -4.22 7.31
N ALA A 164 6.95 -3.05 7.25
CA ALA A 164 5.60 -2.91 6.70
C ALA A 164 5.51 -3.31 5.22
N ILE A 165 6.46 -2.84 4.41
CA ILE A 165 6.53 -3.17 2.99
C ILE A 165 6.77 -4.68 2.80
N ALA A 166 7.68 -5.28 3.57
CA ALA A 166 7.95 -6.71 3.53
C ALA A 166 6.69 -7.53 3.87
N LYS A 167 5.94 -7.13 4.91
CA LYS A 167 4.67 -7.77 5.28
C LYS A 167 3.64 -7.65 4.16
N LEU A 168 3.49 -6.50 3.52
CA LEU A 168 2.56 -6.31 2.40
C LEU A 168 2.90 -7.27 1.24
N ILE A 169 4.15 -7.28 0.80
CA ILE A 169 4.59 -8.11 -0.34
C ILE A 169 4.41 -9.59 0.00
N TYR A 170 4.67 -9.98 1.25
CA TYR A 170 4.43 -11.34 1.74
C TYR A 170 2.94 -11.73 1.69
N GLU A 171 2.04 -10.84 2.13
CA GLU A 171 0.60 -11.10 2.09
C GLU A 171 0.01 -10.98 0.67
N ARG A 172 0.67 -10.28 -0.24
CA ARG A 172 0.20 -9.98 -1.60
C ARG A 172 1.25 -10.35 -2.66
N PRO A 173 1.47 -11.65 -2.95
CA PRO A 173 2.56 -12.11 -3.82
C PRO A 173 2.39 -11.73 -5.31
N GLY A 174 1.21 -11.24 -5.70
CA GLY A 174 0.98 -10.70 -7.03
C GLY A 174 1.66 -9.34 -7.28
N LEU A 175 2.12 -8.67 -6.22
CA LEU A 175 2.81 -7.39 -6.30
C LEU A 175 4.28 -7.58 -6.67
N LYS A 176 4.78 -6.69 -7.52
CA LYS A 176 6.20 -6.58 -7.86
C LYS A 176 6.68 -5.20 -7.45
N LEU A 177 7.76 -5.16 -6.69
CA LEU A 177 8.41 -3.93 -6.25
C LEU A 177 9.61 -3.64 -7.15
N ASP A 178 9.73 -2.41 -7.60
CA ASP A 178 10.94 -1.87 -8.20
C ASP A 178 11.60 -0.91 -7.20
N ILE A 179 12.91 -1.03 -7.02
CA ILE A 179 13.67 -0.29 -6.01
C ILE A 179 14.77 0.49 -6.71
N ALA A 180 14.66 1.81 -6.67
CA ALA A 180 15.67 2.72 -7.21
C ALA A 180 16.40 3.42 -6.06
N GLY A 181 17.73 3.42 -6.13
CA GLY A 181 18.55 4.26 -5.25
C GLY A 181 18.58 5.70 -5.76
N TYR A 182 18.49 6.65 -4.85
CA TYR A 182 18.66 8.07 -5.12
C TYR A 182 19.68 8.65 -4.14
N ALA A 183 20.52 9.55 -4.63
CA ALA A 183 21.46 10.33 -3.83
C ALA A 183 21.24 11.81 -4.14
N ASP A 184 21.29 12.67 -3.14
CA ASP A 184 21.11 14.11 -3.28
C ASP A 184 22.50 14.77 -3.37
N PRO A 185 22.95 15.23 -4.56
CA PRO A 185 24.31 15.74 -4.71
C PRO A 185 24.59 16.97 -3.84
N GLU A 186 23.60 17.79 -3.53
CA GLU A 186 23.79 19.00 -2.73
C GLU A 186 23.87 18.67 -1.25
N ALA A 187 22.88 17.92 -0.74
CA ALA A 187 22.85 17.51 0.67
C ALA A 187 24.03 16.59 1.01
N ASP A 188 24.31 15.60 0.15
CA ASP A 188 25.37 14.63 0.39
C ASP A 188 26.77 15.25 0.29
N ARG A 189 26.99 16.26 -0.56
CA ARG A 189 28.32 16.87 -0.71
C ARG A 189 28.77 17.56 0.57
N ALA A 190 27.92 18.37 1.18
CA ALA A 190 28.26 19.06 2.43
C ALA A 190 28.45 18.07 3.58
N ALA A 191 27.58 17.06 3.66
CA ALA A 191 27.67 16.02 4.68
C ALA A 191 28.91 15.14 4.51
N MET A 192 29.25 14.76 3.27
CA MET A 192 30.47 14.00 2.95
C MET A 192 31.72 14.78 3.33
N ALA A 193 31.80 16.07 3.00
CA ALA A 193 32.96 16.89 3.37
C ALA A 193 33.17 16.93 4.90
N ARG A 194 32.08 17.11 5.67
CA ARG A 194 32.13 17.06 7.13
C ARG A 194 32.54 15.68 7.64
N ARG A 195 31.97 14.61 7.08
CA ARG A 195 32.29 13.22 7.45
C ARG A 195 33.75 12.87 7.13
N MET A 196 34.30 13.34 6.01
CA MET A 196 35.71 13.15 5.65
C MET A 196 36.65 13.84 6.65
N LEU A 197 36.32 15.06 7.06
CA LEU A 197 37.07 15.78 8.09
C LEU A 197 37.00 15.05 9.44
N ASP A 198 35.81 14.68 9.87
CA ASP A 198 35.57 13.96 11.13
C ASP A 198 36.36 12.63 11.17
N ARG A 199 36.31 11.84 10.09
CA ARG A 199 37.12 10.63 9.94
C ARG A 199 38.62 10.92 10.00
N LYS A 200 39.09 12.00 9.39
CA LYS A 200 40.51 12.40 9.47
C LYS A 200 40.90 12.66 10.93
N LEU A 201 40.08 13.40 11.67
CA LEU A 201 40.31 13.68 13.09
C LEU A 201 40.31 12.41 13.94
N LYS A 202 39.32 11.51 13.72
CA LYS A 202 39.23 10.23 14.44
C LYS A 202 40.42 9.31 14.17
N ARG A 203 40.93 9.27 12.93
CA ARG A 203 42.15 8.52 12.60
C ARG A 203 43.39 9.10 13.29
N LEU A 204 43.52 10.43 13.35
CA LEU A 204 44.62 11.07 14.07
C LEU A 204 44.54 10.81 15.57
N TYR A 205 43.34 10.78 16.13
CA TYR A 205 43.10 10.40 17.52
C TYR A 205 43.48 8.94 17.81
N LEU A 206 43.01 7.99 16.98
CA LEU A 206 43.28 6.55 17.11
C LEU A 206 44.72 6.14 16.76
N LYS A 207 45.48 7.00 16.07
CA LYS A 207 46.89 6.78 15.69
C LYS A 207 47.11 5.41 15.03
N LYS A 208 48.05 4.60 15.55
CA LYS A 208 48.43 3.29 14.98
C LYS A 208 47.35 2.21 15.13
N ASP A 209 46.41 2.40 16.05
CA ASP A 209 45.37 1.42 16.38
C ASP A 209 44.05 1.68 15.61
N ALA A 210 44.07 2.63 14.66
CA ALA A 210 42.90 2.95 13.85
C ALA A 210 42.47 1.74 13.00
N PRO A 211 41.21 1.30 13.10
CA PRO A 211 40.70 0.22 12.27
C PRO A 211 40.70 0.63 10.79
N GLN A 212 40.96 -0.34 9.91
CA GLN A 212 40.85 -0.15 8.46
C GLN A 212 39.39 0.03 8.01
N ASP A 213 38.46 -0.56 8.77
CA ASP A 213 37.03 -0.45 8.52
C ASP A 213 36.54 0.96 8.86
N MET A 214 36.06 1.67 7.83
CA MET A 214 35.54 3.03 7.96
C MET A 214 34.27 3.10 8.83
N ALA A 215 33.49 2.03 8.92
CA ALA A 215 32.31 1.99 9.79
C ALA A 215 32.70 2.00 11.27
N LEU A 216 33.80 1.32 11.64
CA LEU A 216 34.36 1.34 12.99
C LEU A 216 34.95 2.72 13.35
N ILE A 217 35.59 3.38 12.38
CA ILE A 217 36.05 4.77 12.56
C ILE A 217 34.85 5.68 12.83
N ASP A 218 33.77 5.58 12.06
CA ASP A 218 32.60 6.46 12.22
C ASP A 218 31.96 6.36 13.60
N GLN A 219 31.90 5.16 14.19
CA GLN A 219 31.35 4.92 15.53
C GLN A 219 32.23 5.45 16.68
N THR A 220 33.49 5.80 16.40
CA THR A 220 34.40 6.33 17.42
C THR A 220 33.96 7.73 17.86
N VAL A 221 33.92 7.97 19.17
CA VAL A 221 33.64 9.31 19.75
C VAL A 221 34.95 9.90 20.24
N ILE A 222 35.29 11.12 19.81
CA ILE A 222 36.44 11.87 20.33
C ILE A 222 35.96 12.69 21.53
N PRO A 223 36.56 12.53 22.73
CA PRO A 223 36.26 13.39 23.87
C PRO A 223 36.55 14.87 23.56
N PRO A 224 35.76 15.83 24.07
CA PRO A 224 35.95 17.26 23.80
C PRO A 224 37.38 17.78 24.10
N GLU A 225 38.00 17.27 25.16
CA GLU A 225 39.36 17.59 25.58
C GLU A 225 40.44 17.19 24.55
N ASP A 226 40.19 16.12 23.79
CA ASP A 226 41.13 15.58 22.80
C ASP A 226 40.89 16.14 21.38
N LEU A 227 39.71 16.72 21.14
CA LEU A 227 39.35 17.29 19.84
C LEU A 227 40.30 18.41 19.42
N VAL A 228 40.70 19.28 20.35
CA VAL A 228 41.61 20.41 20.07
C VAL A 228 42.98 19.91 19.58
N ASN A 229 43.48 18.82 20.16
CA ASN A 229 44.75 18.23 19.76
C ASN A 229 44.66 17.56 18.38
N ALA A 230 43.55 16.86 18.12
CA ALA A 230 43.29 16.25 16.81
C ALA A 230 43.20 17.31 15.70
N VAL A 231 42.54 18.45 15.96
CA VAL A 231 42.46 19.56 15.00
C VAL A 231 43.83 20.16 14.73
N LYS A 232 44.65 20.43 15.76
CA LYS A 232 46.01 20.96 15.57
C LYS A 232 46.87 20.05 14.68
N GLN A 233 46.78 18.74 14.87
CA GLN A 233 47.50 17.77 14.03
C GLN A 233 46.96 17.69 12.60
N ALA A 234 45.69 17.98 12.38
CA ALA A 234 45.09 17.93 11.04
C ALA A 234 45.52 19.09 10.13
N TYR A 235 45.99 20.21 10.71
CA TYR A 235 46.45 21.43 10.05
C TYR A 235 47.97 21.65 10.11
N ALA A 236 48.71 20.82 10.85
CA ALA A 236 50.17 20.80 10.88
C ALA A 236 50.74 20.07 9.66
#